data_AF-A0A3Q2YC78-F1
#
_entry.id   AF-A0A3Q2YC78-F1
#
_cell.length_a   1.000
_cell.length_b   1.000
_cell.length_c   1.000
_cell.angle_alpha   90.00
_cell.angle_beta   90.00
_cell.angle_gamma   90.00
#
_symmetry.space_group_name_H-M   'P 1'
#
loop_
_entity.id
_entity.type
_entity.pdbx_description
1 polymer ?
#
loop_
_entity_poly.entity_id
_entity_poly.type
_entity_poly.pdbx_seq_one_letter_code
_entity_poly.pdbx_strand_id
1 'polypeptide(L)'
;MVRFDRREVSVQMDYLNVPQASSKGGTEAVTARNVYKLVAVSLGLLCVLQAALNISLRLTTLHSDSKKEEIATDATCTNSTQETEELKRKISTIDSYGRKGWVYFLSSLYYISSTTRTWFGSRADCLRRGADLVVINSREEQNFVVKFNKLLWIGLKEQEGTWKWVDGSQLKTSYWASNEPNNYEGAKEDCVQIRFHEIN
;
A
#
# COMPACT_ATOMS: atom_id res chain seq x y z
N MET A 1 -23.11 -7.95 -9.73
CA MET A 1 -22.14 -7.81 -8.62
C MET A 1 -21.32 -6.57 -8.87
N VAL A 2 -21.08 -5.74 -7.85
CA VAL A 2 -20.45 -4.42 -8.00
C VAL A 2 -18.98 -4.50 -7.59
N ARG A 3 -18.04 -3.80 -8.27
CA ARG A 3 -16.63 -3.63 -7.84
C ARG A 3 -16.22 -2.16 -7.87
N PHE A 4 -15.54 -1.70 -6.82
CA PHE A 4 -14.78 -0.45 -6.82
C PHE A 4 -13.29 -0.79 -6.92
N ASP A 5 -12.63 -0.38 -8.00
CA ASP A 5 -11.21 -0.64 -8.20
C ASP A 5 -10.37 0.49 -7.60
N ARG A 6 -9.56 0.17 -6.59
CA ARG A 6 -8.58 1.09 -6.04
C ARG A 6 -7.23 0.76 -6.67
N ARG A 7 -6.67 1.68 -7.45
CA ARG A 7 -5.31 1.54 -8.02
C ARG A 7 -4.31 1.14 -6.91
N GLU A 8 -3.46 0.16 -7.25
CA GLU A 8 -2.62 -0.70 -6.42
C GLU A 8 -1.78 -0.03 -5.32
N VAL A 9 -1.56 -0.75 -4.19
CA VAL A 9 -0.26 -0.83 -3.49
C VAL A 9 -0.13 -2.23 -2.88
N SER A 10 0.89 -2.97 -3.30
CA SER A 10 1.33 -4.25 -2.73
C SER A 10 2.01 -4.06 -1.37
N VAL A 11 1.68 -4.88 -0.37
CA VAL A 11 2.35 -4.89 0.94
C VAL A 11 3.27 -6.11 1.00
N GLN A 12 4.58 -5.87 1.11
CA GLN A 12 5.58 -6.91 1.37
C GLN A 12 6.15 -6.66 2.78
N MET A 13 6.19 -7.70 3.62
CA MET A 13 6.71 -7.64 4.99
C MET A 13 8.06 -8.35 5.08
N ASP A 14 9.11 -7.60 5.40
CA ASP A 14 10.46 -8.13 5.66
C ASP A 14 10.90 -7.86 7.12
N TYR A 15 11.67 -8.77 7.69
CA TYR A 15 12.14 -8.75 9.09
C TYR A 15 13.52 -8.08 9.25
N LEU A 16 13.77 -7.39 10.39
CA LEU A 16 15.02 -6.68 10.72
C LEU A 16 15.73 -7.22 11.99
N ASN A 17 17.06 -7.06 12.06
CA ASN A 17 18.00 -7.58 13.07
C ASN A 17 18.60 -6.48 13.99
N VAL A 18 19.16 -6.82 15.17
CA VAL A 18 19.70 -5.86 16.19
C VAL A 18 21.11 -6.24 16.70
N PRO A 19 22.06 -5.30 16.95
CA PRO A 19 23.34 -5.55 17.63
C PRO A 19 23.52 -4.87 19.00
N GLN A 20 24.42 -5.40 19.85
CA GLN A 20 24.93 -4.77 21.10
C GLN A 20 26.43 -4.43 21.04
N ALA A 21 26.82 -3.37 21.76
CA ALA A 21 28.16 -2.81 21.84
C ALA A 21 28.77 -2.93 23.25
N SER A 22 30.12 -2.87 23.34
CA SER A 22 30.83 -2.43 24.55
C SER A 22 32.24 -1.93 24.20
N SER A 23 32.69 -0.87 24.87
CA SER A 23 34.02 -0.25 24.75
C SER A 23 34.66 -0.06 26.13
N LYS A 24 36.00 0.06 26.20
CA LYS A 24 36.73 1.14 26.91
C LYS A 24 38.25 0.93 26.89
N GLY A 25 39.00 2.02 26.77
CA GLY A 25 40.44 2.15 27.02
C GLY A 25 40.73 3.57 27.56
N GLY A 26 41.71 3.71 28.45
CA GLY A 26 41.91 4.91 29.29
C GLY A 26 43.26 5.66 29.16
N THR A 27 43.23 6.89 29.68
CA THR A 27 44.13 7.60 30.66
C THR A 27 45.52 8.20 30.27
N GLU A 28 45.62 9.55 30.43
CA GLU A 28 46.67 10.48 30.98
C GLU A 28 48.16 10.48 30.50
N ALA A 29 49.07 11.46 30.77
CA ALA A 29 49.12 12.95 30.83
C ALA A 29 50.59 13.46 31.08
N VAL A 30 51.07 14.48 30.32
CA VAL A 30 51.86 15.74 30.64
C VAL A 30 53.19 15.72 31.48
N THR A 31 54.40 16.11 30.97
CA THR A 31 55.18 17.42 30.82
C THR A 31 56.11 17.88 31.99
N ALA A 32 57.31 18.47 31.70
CA ALA A 32 58.26 19.10 32.66
C ALA A 32 58.66 20.54 32.25
N ARG A 33 59.10 21.42 33.16
CA ARG A 33 58.75 22.87 33.24
C ARG A 33 60.02 23.74 33.45
N ASN A 34 60.33 24.76 32.63
CA ASN A 34 60.68 26.16 33.06
C ASN A 34 61.44 27.10 32.07
N VAL A 35 62.00 26.69 30.92
CA VAL A 35 61.99 27.59 29.71
C VAL A 35 60.54 27.78 29.26
N TYR A 36 59.76 26.74 29.55
CA TYR A 36 58.32 26.67 29.65
C TYR A 36 57.62 27.81 30.39
N LYS A 37 58.21 28.72 31.18
CA LYS A 37 57.36 29.75 31.81
C LYS A 37 56.95 30.85 30.84
N LEU A 38 57.89 31.43 30.11
CA LEU A 38 57.60 32.42 29.07
C LEU A 38 57.04 31.74 27.83
N VAL A 39 57.69 30.65 27.41
CA VAL A 39 57.24 29.81 26.30
C VAL A 39 55.90 29.15 26.61
N ALA A 40 55.53 28.82 27.86
CA ALA A 40 54.17 28.33 28.19
C ALA A 40 53.19 29.39 28.68
N VAL A 41 53.58 30.66 28.84
CA VAL A 41 52.58 31.75 28.85
C VAL A 41 52.16 32.05 27.42
N SER A 42 53.10 32.14 26.48
CA SER A 42 52.80 32.32 25.06
C SER A 42 52.19 31.06 24.42
N LEU A 43 52.77 29.85 24.62
CA LEU A 43 52.09 28.60 24.28
C LEU A 43 50.82 28.43 25.11
N GLY A 44 50.75 28.92 26.35
CA GLY A 44 49.54 28.83 27.16
C GLY A 44 48.39 29.58 26.52
N LEU A 45 48.62 30.84 26.14
CA LEU A 45 47.66 31.66 25.38
C LEU A 45 47.34 31.04 24.02
N LEU A 46 48.36 30.55 23.30
CA LEU A 46 48.17 29.93 21.99
C LEU A 46 47.40 28.59 22.09
N CYS A 47 47.63 27.81 23.15
CA CYS A 47 46.87 26.61 23.48
C CYS A 47 45.44 26.93 23.91
N VAL A 48 45.23 28.00 24.68
CA VAL A 48 43.88 28.46 25.05
C VAL A 48 43.12 28.93 23.81
N LEU A 49 43.76 29.66 22.90
CA LEU A 49 43.16 30.07 21.63
C LEU A 49 42.91 28.87 20.71
N GLN A 50 43.86 27.93 20.60
CA GLN A 50 43.70 26.72 19.81
C GLN A 50 42.63 25.79 20.41
N ALA A 51 42.54 25.71 21.74
CA ALA A 51 41.50 24.98 22.44
C ALA A 51 40.15 25.67 22.27
N ALA A 52 40.07 27.00 22.39
CA ALA A 52 38.86 27.76 22.15
C ALA A 52 38.39 27.64 20.70
N LEU A 53 39.30 27.66 19.72
CA LEU A 53 38.99 27.45 18.31
C LEU A 53 38.57 26.00 18.05
N ASN A 54 39.26 25.01 18.62
CA ASN A 54 38.90 23.60 18.49
C ASN A 54 37.55 23.30 19.18
N ILE A 55 37.30 23.88 20.35
CA ILE A 55 36.03 23.77 21.08
C ILE A 55 34.94 24.48 20.29
N SER A 56 35.18 25.68 19.79
CA SER A 56 34.22 26.42 18.96
C SER A 56 33.91 25.64 17.69
N LEU A 57 34.92 25.16 16.97
CA LEU A 57 34.79 24.35 15.76
C LEU A 57 34.06 23.03 16.06
N ARG A 58 34.38 22.37 17.18
CA ARG A 58 33.65 21.18 17.65
C ARG A 58 32.20 21.51 18.00
N LEU A 59 31.94 22.67 18.60
CA LEU A 59 30.59 23.15 18.88
C LEU A 59 29.84 23.37 17.57
N THR A 60 30.46 23.99 16.56
CA THR A 60 29.83 24.18 15.24
C THR A 60 29.63 22.86 14.49
N THR A 61 30.57 21.91 14.58
CA THR A 61 30.42 20.58 13.96
C THR A 61 29.36 19.75 14.68
N LEU A 62 29.30 19.79 16.01
CA LEU A 62 28.25 19.13 16.81
C LEU A 62 26.89 19.77 16.58
N HIS A 63 26.83 21.09 16.40
CA HIS A 63 25.59 21.79 16.05
C HIS A 63 25.16 21.48 14.61
N SER A 64 26.12 21.21 13.70
CA SER A 64 25.85 20.75 12.33
C SER A 64 25.45 19.26 12.27
N ASP A 65 25.97 18.43 13.17
CA ASP A 65 25.59 17.02 13.32
C ASP A 65 24.22 16.89 14.01
N SER A 66 23.91 17.72 15.01
CA SER A 66 22.58 17.82 15.63
C SER A 66 21.52 18.26 14.61
N LYS A 67 21.86 19.14 13.66
CA LYS A 67 20.97 19.49 12.53
C LYS A 67 20.83 18.34 11.52
N LYS A 68 21.88 17.55 11.27
CA LYS A 68 21.78 16.38 10.38
C LYS A 68 20.97 15.24 11.00
N GLU A 69 21.07 15.04 12.30
CA GLU A 69 20.34 14.00 13.02
C GLU A 69 18.86 14.37 13.18
N GLU A 70 18.54 15.65 13.44
CA GLU A 70 17.16 16.17 13.42
C GLU A 70 16.55 16.09 12.01
N ILE A 71 17.32 16.37 10.94
CA ILE A 71 16.83 16.26 9.55
C ILE A 71 16.72 14.78 9.08
N ALA A 72 17.57 13.87 9.57
CA ALA A 72 17.53 12.45 9.22
C ALA A 72 16.47 11.64 10.01
N THR A 73 16.20 12.03 11.25
CA THR A 73 15.11 11.45 12.06
C THR A 73 13.73 12.00 11.66
N ASP A 74 13.64 13.25 11.22
CA ASP A 74 12.39 13.82 10.71
C ASP A 74 11.96 13.19 9.37
N ALA A 75 12.89 12.95 8.44
CA ALA A 75 12.57 12.32 7.14
C ALA A 75 12.18 10.83 7.24
N THR A 76 12.68 10.11 8.27
CA THR A 76 12.43 8.67 8.42
C THR A 76 11.17 8.38 9.24
N CYS A 77 10.86 9.19 10.27
CA CYS A 77 9.66 9.03 11.10
C CYS A 77 8.38 9.60 10.47
N THR A 78 8.48 10.65 9.65
CA THR A 78 7.32 11.24 8.93
C THR A 78 6.71 10.28 7.92
N ASN A 79 7.53 9.50 7.21
CA ASN A 79 7.04 8.47 6.28
C ASN A 79 6.23 7.38 7.00
N SER A 80 6.72 6.90 8.14
CA SER A 80 6.05 5.84 8.92
C SER A 80 4.73 6.32 9.56
N THR A 81 4.66 7.59 9.98
CA THR A 81 3.41 8.19 10.46
C THR A 81 2.43 8.45 9.32
N GLN A 82 2.89 8.90 8.16
CA GLN A 82 2.04 9.09 6.98
C GLN A 82 1.43 7.77 6.48
N GLU A 83 2.22 6.70 6.39
CA GLU A 83 1.73 5.36 6.02
C GLU A 83 0.71 4.84 7.03
N THR A 84 0.92 5.09 8.33
CA THR A 84 0.00 4.71 9.40
C THR A 84 -1.32 5.48 9.31
N GLU A 85 -1.29 6.79 9.09
CA GLU A 85 -2.50 7.61 8.93
C GLU A 85 -3.25 7.27 7.63
N GLU A 86 -2.52 6.97 6.56
CA GLU A 86 -3.12 6.47 5.33
C GLU A 86 -3.83 5.14 5.62
N LEU A 87 -3.15 4.18 6.24
CA LEU A 87 -3.70 2.86 6.56
C LEU A 87 -4.95 2.97 7.46
N LYS A 88 -4.91 3.83 8.49
CA LYS A 88 -6.09 4.13 9.33
C LYS A 88 -7.25 4.65 8.50
N ARG A 89 -7.00 5.57 7.56
CA ARG A 89 -8.03 6.06 6.62
C ARG A 89 -8.57 4.94 5.73
N LYS A 90 -7.71 4.04 5.24
CA LYS A 90 -8.11 2.87 4.43
C LYS A 90 -9.04 1.96 5.24
N ILE A 91 -8.65 1.62 6.46
CA ILE A 91 -9.43 0.75 7.37
C ILE A 91 -10.78 1.39 7.69
N SER A 92 -10.80 2.67 8.09
CA SER A 92 -12.05 3.39 8.37
C SER A 92 -13.00 3.41 7.16
N THR A 93 -12.45 3.54 5.95
CA THR A 93 -13.23 3.49 4.71
C THR A 93 -13.81 2.09 4.48
N ILE A 94 -12.99 1.04 4.60
CA ILE A 94 -13.44 -0.35 4.47
C ILE A 94 -14.54 -0.66 5.49
N ASP A 95 -14.38 -0.26 6.74
CA ASP A 95 -15.37 -0.43 7.81
C ASP A 95 -16.69 0.27 7.48
N SER A 96 -16.62 1.50 6.97
CA SER A 96 -17.80 2.28 6.55
C SER A 96 -18.57 1.57 5.44
N TYR A 97 -17.88 1.01 4.44
CA TYR A 97 -18.50 0.22 3.38
C TYR A 97 -19.02 -1.14 3.90
N GLY A 98 -18.29 -1.78 4.81
CA GLY A 98 -18.71 -3.00 5.49
C GLY A 98 -20.06 -2.84 6.20
N ARG A 99 -20.25 -1.74 6.95
CA ARG A 99 -21.54 -1.40 7.58
C ARG A 99 -22.67 -1.17 6.57
N LYS A 100 -22.35 -0.81 5.33
CA LYS A 100 -23.30 -0.66 4.21
C LYS A 100 -23.53 -1.97 3.43
N GLY A 101 -22.99 -3.09 3.92
CA GLY A 101 -23.16 -4.41 3.31
C GLY A 101 -22.21 -4.71 2.15
N TRP A 102 -21.09 -4.01 2.05
CA TRP A 102 -20.03 -4.33 1.09
C TRP A 102 -19.02 -5.31 1.69
N VAL A 103 -18.40 -6.13 0.86
CA VAL A 103 -17.38 -7.11 1.24
C VAL A 103 -16.05 -6.72 0.63
N TYR A 104 -14.96 -6.73 1.40
CA TYR A 104 -13.62 -6.45 0.89
C TYR A 104 -12.89 -7.74 0.48
N PHE A 105 -12.30 -7.76 -0.71
CA PHE A 105 -11.48 -8.87 -1.21
C PHE A 105 -10.47 -8.38 -2.25
N LEU A 106 -9.22 -8.84 -2.20
CA LEU A 106 -8.13 -8.45 -3.13
C LEU A 106 -8.15 -6.95 -3.51
N SER A 107 -8.07 -6.09 -2.50
CA SER A 107 -7.98 -4.63 -2.68
C SER A 107 -9.23 -3.95 -3.26
N SER A 108 -10.33 -4.68 -3.39
CA SER A 108 -11.59 -4.17 -3.94
C SER A 108 -12.77 -4.39 -3.01
N LEU A 109 -13.78 -3.54 -3.12
CA LEU A 109 -15.05 -3.65 -2.41
C LEU A 109 -16.13 -4.18 -3.33
N TYR A 110 -16.89 -5.16 -2.85
CA TYR A 110 -17.92 -5.87 -3.60
C TYR A 110 -19.28 -5.66 -2.95
N TYR A 111 -20.29 -5.37 -3.77
CA TYR A 111 -21.68 -5.35 -3.33
C TYR A 111 -22.49 -6.40 -4.08
N ILE A 112 -23.20 -7.21 -3.33
CA ILE A 112 -24.07 -8.27 -3.84
C ILE A 112 -25.51 -7.77 -3.76
N SER A 113 -26.10 -7.44 -4.90
CA SER A 113 -27.49 -6.99 -4.95
C SER A 113 -28.44 -8.06 -4.38
N SER A 114 -29.42 -7.62 -3.59
CA SER A 114 -30.55 -8.45 -3.15
C SER A 114 -31.69 -8.49 -4.17
N THR A 115 -31.64 -7.64 -5.21
CA THR A 115 -32.69 -7.52 -6.23
C THR A 115 -32.22 -8.10 -7.57
N THR A 116 -33.14 -8.76 -8.28
CA THR A 116 -32.94 -9.23 -9.64
C THR A 116 -33.25 -8.12 -10.65
N ARG A 117 -32.39 -7.97 -11.66
CA ARG A 117 -32.52 -6.97 -12.72
C ARG A 117 -31.95 -7.55 -14.02
N THR A 118 -32.24 -6.90 -15.15
CA THR A 118 -31.50 -7.16 -16.40
C THR A 118 -30.03 -6.79 -16.26
N TRP A 119 -29.16 -7.23 -17.17
CA TRP A 119 -27.74 -6.83 -17.15
C TRP A 119 -27.58 -5.30 -17.16
N PHE A 120 -28.28 -4.61 -18.07
CA PHE A 120 -28.27 -3.14 -18.17
C PHE A 120 -28.81 -2.47 -16.90
N GLY A 121 -29.92 -2.97 -16.35
CA GLY A 121 -30.48 -2.45 -15.11
C GLY A 121 -29.57 -2.67 -13.90
N SER A 122 -28.84 -3.79 -13.89
CA SER A 122 -27.83 -4.09 -12.87
C SER A 122 -26.64 -3.13 -12.99
N ARG A 123 -26.12 -2.90 -14.20
CA ARG A 123 -25.03 -1.94 -14.43
C ARG A 123 -25.41 -0.53 -14.01
N ALA A 124 -26.61 -0.07 -14.38
CA ALA A 124 -27.11 1.24 -13.98
C ALA A 124 -27.20 1.39 -12.45
N ASP A 125 -27.60 0.35 -11.72
CA ASP A 125 -27.59 0.38 -10.25
C ASP A 125 -26.17 0.43 -9.67
N CYS A 126 -25.22 -0.29 -10.27
CA CYS A 126 -23.80 -0.23 -9.89
C CYS A 126 -23.27 1.20 -10.03
N LEU A 127 -23.50 1.82 -11.20
CA LEU A 127 -23.03 3.17 -11.51
C LEU A 127 -23.61 4.22 -10.56
N ARG A 128 -24.90 4.09 -10.21
CA ARG A 128 -25.55 4.98 -9.22
C ARG A 128 -24.91 4.90 -7.83
N ARG A 129 -24.27 3.76 -7.50
CA ARG A 129 -23.56 3.55 -6.23
C ARG A 129 -22.08 3.96 -6.30
N GLY A 130 -21.63 4.53 -7.43
CA GLY A 130 -20.25 4.97 -7.63
C GLY A 130 -19.28 3.82 -7.96
N ALA A 131 -19.78 2.75 -8.57
CA ALA A 131 -18.98 1.57 -8.95
C ALA A 131 -19.51 0.97 -10.27
N ASP A 132 -18.99 -0.17 -10.73
CA ASP A 132 -19.50 -0.84 -11.96
C ASP A 132 -19.70 -2.33 -11.70
N LEU A 133 -20.30 -3.04 -12.66
CA LEU A 133 -20.33 -4.50 -12.65
C LEU A 133 -18.90 -5.05 -12.58
N VAL A 134 -18.72 -6.14 -11.83
CA VAL A 134 -17.40 -6.72 -11.58
C VAL A 134 -16.67 -7.12 -12.86
N VAL A 135 -15.39 -6.75 -12.93
CA VAL A 135 -14.42 -7.27 -13.89
C VAL A 135 -13.57 -8.30 -13.17
N ILE A 136 -13.54 -9.54 -13.68
CA ILE A 136 -12.79 -10.63 -13.06
C ILE A 136 -11.37 -10.63 -13.62
N ASN A 137 -10.41 -10.32 -12.76
CA ASN A 137 -9.00 -10.16 -13.14
C ASN A 137 -8.14 -11.37 -12.81
N SER A 138 -8.61 -12.28 -11.95
CA SER A 138 -7.84 -13.47 -11.56
C SER A 138 -8.72 -14.68 -11.23
N ARG A 139 -8.07 -15.85 -11.11
CA ARG A 139 -8.70 -17.10 -10.67
C ARG A 139 -9.24 -16.98 -9.25
N GLU A 140 -8.50 -16.31 -8.38
CA GLU A 140 -8.84 -16.10 -6.97
C GLU A 140 -10.09 -15.22 -6.86
N GLU A 141 -10.19 -14.19 -7.70
CA GLU A 141 -11.40 -13.39 -7.83
C GLU A 141 -12.57 -14.22 -8.34
N GLN A 142 -12.39 -14.99 -9.42
CA GLN A 142 -13.43 -15.92 -9.90
C GLN A 142 -13.92 -16.86 -8.79
N ASN A 143 -12.99 -17.43 -8.02
CA ASN A 143 -13.30 -18.36 -6.92
C ASN A 143 -13.96 -17.67 -5.72
N PHE A 144 -13.70 -16.38 -5.50
CA PHE A 144 -14.39 -15.61 -4.46
C PHE A 144 -15.85 -15.36 -4.83
N VAL A 145 -16.10 -15.00 -6.09
CA VAL A 145 -17.43 -14.55 -6.54
C VAL A 145 -18.43 -15.69 -6.71
N VAL A 146 -17.96 -16.91 -7.01
CA VAL A 146 -18.82 -18.10 -7.05
C VAL A 146 -19.37 -18.50 -5.67
N LYS A 147 -18.67 -18.15 -4.57
CA LYS A 147 -19.07 -18.52 -3.19
C LYS A 147 -20.35 -17.83 -2.72
N PHE A 148 -20.82 -16.81 -3.43
CA PHE A 148 -22.07 -16.14 -3.08
C PHE A 148 -23.32 -16.99 -3.39
N ASN A 149 -23.17 -18.13 -4.07
CA ASN A 149 -24.23 -19.10 -4.37
C ASN A 149 -25.50 -18.45 -4.94
N LYS A 150 -25.31 -17.51 -5.88
CA LYS A 150 -26.38 -16.75 -6.53
C LYS A 150 -26.09 -16.62 -8.02
N LEU A 151 -27.15 -16.50 -8.82
CA LEU A 151 -27.03 -16.04 -10.19
C LEU A 151 -26.70 -14.55 -10.18
N LEU A 152 -25.48 -14.20 -10.61
CA LEU A 152 -24.96 -12.84 -10.51
C LEU A 152 -24.48 -12.35 -11.87
N TRP A 153 -25.04 -11.25 -12.36
CA TRP A 153 -24.47 -10.53 -13.50
C TRP A 153 -23.06 -10.03 -13.18
N ILE A 154 -22.16 -10.27 -14.13
CA ILE A 154 -20.81 -9.72 -14.15
C ILE A 154 -20.63 -8.73 -15.31
N GLY A 155 -19.55 -7.97 -15.28
CA GLY A 155 -19.28 -6.92 -16.23
C GLY A 155 -18.83 -7.41 -17.62
N LEU A 156 -19.06 -8.66 -17.97
CA LEU A 156 -18.67 -9.23 -19.26
C LEU A 156 -19.89 -9.26 -20.18
N LYS A 157 -19.71 -8.76 -21.41
CA LYS A 157 -20.71 -8.84 -22.48
C LYS A 157 -20.07 -9.07 -23.85
N GLU A 158 -20.81 -9.69 -24.74
CA GLU A 158 -20.48 -9.77 -26.16
C GLU A 158 -20.82 -8.42 -26.83
N GLN A 159 -19.92 -7.98 -27.70
CA GLN A 159 -20.13 -6.85 -28.57
C GLN A 159 -19.32 -7.04 -29.86
N GLU A 160 -20.01 -7.08 -30.99
CA GLU A 160 -19.43 -7.11 -32.35
C GLU A 160 -18.51 -8.33 -32.57
N GLY A 161 -18.94 -9.51 -32.12
CA GLY A 161 -18.21 -10.77 -32.21
C GLY A 161 -17.16 -10.98 -31.11
N THR A 162 -17.04 -10.08 -30.14
CA THR A 162 -15.97 -10.12 -29.12
C THR A 162 -16.49 -9.93 -27.70
N TRP A 163 -15.91 -10.66 -26.73
CA TRP A 163 -16.23 -10.51 -25.32
C TRP A 163 -15.42 -9.36 -24.69
N LYS A 164 -16.12 -8.35 -24.17
CA LYS A 164 -15.54 -7.14 -23.57
C LYS A 164 -16.07 -6.92 -22.17
N TRP A 165 -15.18 -6.48 -21.30
CA TRP A 165 -15.49 -6.05 -19.95
C TRP A 165 -16.06 -4.62 -19.95
N VAL A 166 -16.79 -4.26 -18.89
CA VAL A 166 -17.37 -2.92 -18.70
C VAL A 166 -16.33 -1.80 -18.62
N ASP A 167 -15.08 -2.13 -18.28
CA ASP A 167 -13.92 -1.23 -18.28
C ASP A 167 -13.30 -1.03 -19.67
N GLY A 168 -13.84 -1.71 -20.69
CA GLY A 168 -13.38 -1.66 -22.07
C GLY A 168 -12.28 -2.67 -22.43
N SER A 169 -11.73 -3.39 -21.47
CA SER A 169 -10.74 -4.44 -21.73
C SER A 169 -11.37 -5.66 -22.41
N GLN A 170 -10.59 -6.36 -23.23
CA GLN A 170 -11.02 -7.60 -23.88
C GLN A 170 -10.82 -8.80 -22.94
N LEU A 171 -11.67 -9.82 -23.07
CA LEU A 171 -11.52 -11.06 -22.33
C LEU A 171 -10.23 -11.79 -22.75
N LYS A 172 -9.29 -11.96 -21.82
CA LYS A 172 -8.06 -12.74 -22.04
C LYS A 172 -8.19 -14.20 -21.60
N THR A 173 -8.77 -14.41 -20.43
CA THR A 173 -8.95 -15.73 -19.82
C THR A 173 -10.42 -15.91 -19.51
N SER A 174 -11.01 -17.00 -20.00
CA SER A 174 -12.41 -17.33 -19.72
C SER A 174 -12.55 -18.36 -18.60
N TYR A 175 -13.66 -18.27 -17.89
CA TYR A 175 -14.07 -19.23 -16.85
C TYR A 175 -15.43 -19.83 -17.18
N TRP A 176 -15.67 -20.08 -18.47
CA TRP A 176 -16.89 -20.69 -18.96
C TRP A 176 -17.09 -22.07 -18.35
N ALA A 177 -18.35 -22.37 -18.03
CA ALA A 177 -18.75 -23.73 -17.73
C ALA A 177 -18.63 -24.59 -19.00
N SER A 178 -18.69 -25.92 -18.82
CA SER A 178 -18.72 -26.83 -19.95
C SER A 178 -19.88 -26.47 -20.89
N ASN A 179 -19.60 -26.40 -22.19
CA ASN A 179 -20.53 -26.01 -23.25
C ASN A 179 -21.03 -24.54 -23.21
N GLU A 180 -20.37 -23.64 -22.47
CA GLU A 180 -20.64 -22.20 -22.55
C GLU A 180 -19.49 -21.47 -23.29
N PRO A 181 -19.76 -20.33 -23.96
CA PRO A 181 -21.08 -19.75 -24.25
C PRO A 181 -21.75 -20.48 -25.44
N ASN A 182 -23.05 -20.78 -25.35
CA ASN A 182 -23.76 -21.56 -26.39
C ASN A 182 -24.87 -20.83 -27.14
N ASN A 183 -25.30 -19.63 -26.71
CA ASN A 183 -26.48 -18.96 -27.27
C ASN A 183 -27.67 -19.93 -27.33
N TYR A 184 -28.04 -20.48 -26.18
CA TYR A 184 -28.97 -21.62 -26.08
C TYR A 184 -30.27 -21.37 -26.86
N GLU A 185 -30.70 -22.35 -27.64
CA GLU A 185 -31.90 -22.27 -28.51
C GLU A 185 -31.92 -21.09 -29.50
N GLY A 186 -30.75 -20.55 -29.87
CA GLY A 186 -30.65 -19.37 -30.73
C GLY A 186 -31.02 -18.07 -30.03
N ALA A 187 -31.16 -18.09 -28.70
CA ALA A 187 -31.25 -16.88 -27.90
C ALA A 187 -29.92 -16.11 -27.96
N LYS A 188 -30.03 -14.78 -28.09
CA LYS A 188 -28.86 -13.91 -28.10
C LYS A 188 -28.41 -13.64 -26.66
N GLU A 189 -27.54 -14.51 -26.13
CA GLU A 189 -27.06 -14.46 -24.74
C GLU A 189 -25.75 -13.65 -24.61
N ASP A 190 -25.82 -12.37 -24.98
CA ASP A 190 -24.63 -11.50 -25.01
C ASP A 190 -24.16 -11.03 -23.62
N CYS A 191 -24.83 -11.42 -22.54
CA CYS A 191 -24.55 -10.93 -21.19
C CYS A 191 -24.20 -12.09 -20.26
N VAL A 192 -23.18 -11.91 -19.41
CA VAL A 192 -22.62 -13.02 -18.63
C VAL A 192 -23.08 -13.01 -17.19
N GLN A 193 -23.50 -14.19 -16.73
CA GLN A 193 -23.81 -14.47 -15.33
C GLN A 193 -22.80 -15.46 -14.77
N ILE A 194 -22.46 -15.31 -13.49
CA ILE A 194 -21.91 -16.42 -12.73
C ILE A 194 -23.07 -17.35 -12.39
N ARG A 195 -22.96 -18.60 -12.84
CA ARG A 195 -23.82 -19.71 -12.43
C ARG A 195 -23.10 -20.47 -11.31
N PHE A 196 -23.83 -20.86 -10.27
CA PHE A 196 -23.30 -21.83 -9.32
C PHE A 196 -23.47 -23.23 -9.92
N HIS A 197 -22.45 -24.07 -9.76
CA HIS A 197 -22.59 -25.50 -9.96
C HIS A 197 -22.52 -26.13 -8.58
N GLU A 198 -23.60 -26.77 -8.14
CA GLU A 198 -23.51 -27.74 -7.07
C GLU A 198 -22.61 -28.86 -7.60
N ILE A 199 -21.36 -28.90 -7.14
CA ILE A 199 -20.53 -30.08 -7.32
C ILE A 199 -21.14 -31.10 -6.34
N ASN A 200 -22.02 -31.95 -6.86
CA ASN A 200 -22.57 -33.09 -6.16
C ASN A 200 -21.55 -34.23 -6.15
#